data_AF-A0A357V6R9-F1
#
_entry.id   AF-A0A357V6R9-F1
#
_cell.length_a   1.000
_cell.length_b   1.000
_cell.length_c   1.000
_cell.angle_alpha   90.00
_cell.angle_beta   90.00
_cell.angle_gamma   90.00
#
_symmetry.space_group_name_H-M   'P 1'
#
loop_
_entity.id
_entity.type
_entity.pdbx_description
1 polymer ?
#
loop_
_entity_poly.entity_id
_entity_poly.type
_entity_poly.pdbx_seq_one_letter_code
_entity_poly.pdbx_strand_id
1 'polypeptide(L)' 'VEHWNEEAGSLWMQRILSVYSRAVWLNPVKEDWWGHTQSVDMIRRLMGGRMFPLTLDGLDRATRELVR' A
#
# COMPACT_ATOMS: atom_id res chain seq x y z
N VAL A 1 -9.36 9.66 18.98
CA VAL A 1 -8.15 8.82 19.07
C VAL A 1 -7.16 9.32 18.00
N GLU A 2 -6.79 10.60 18.07
CA GLU A 2 -5.97 11.27 17.02
C GLU A 2 -4.78 12.03 17.61
N HIS A 3 -4.46 11.74 18.87
CA HIS A 3 -3.28 12.24 19.58
C HIS A 3 -2.76 10.97 20.29
N TRP A 4 -1.64 10.36 19.97
CA TRP A 4 -0.33 10.92 19.66
C TRP A 4 0.47 9.74 19.04
N ASN A 5 0.66 9.71 17.72
CA ASN A 5 1.68 8.83 17.18
C ASN A 5 3.01 9.58 17.33
N GLU A 6 3.94 9.07 18.13
CA GLU A 6 5.28 9.66 18.30
C GLU A 6 6.00 9.80 16.95
N GLU A 7 5.62 8.96 15.98
CA GLU A 7 6.20 8.92 14.65
C GLU A 7 5.12 8.85 13.56
N ALA A 8 5.39 9.46 12.41
CA ALA A 8 4.47 9.43 11.29
C ALA A 8 4.20 7.99 10.81
N GLY A 9 2.96 7.68 10.44
CA GLY A 9 2.61 6.35 9.91
C GLY A 9 3.40 5.98 8.64
N SER A 10 3.83 6.97 7.86
CA SER A 10 4.73 6.76 6.72
C SER A 10 6.10 6.20 7.13
N LEU A 11 6.63 6.59 8.29
CA LEU A 11 7.90 6.08 8.81
C LEU A 11 7.78 4.61 9.22
N TRP A 12 6.66 4.26 9.85
CA TRP A 12 6.34 2.85 10.16
C TRP A 12 6.23 2.01 8.88
N MET A 13 5.55 2.53 7.85
CA MET A 13 5.49 1.85 6.55
C MET A 13 6.88 1.67 5.95
N GLN A 14 7.74 2.69 5.98
CA GLN A 14 9.13 2.56 5.49
C GLN A 14 9.92 1.49 6.25
N ARG A 15 9.76 1.40 7.58
CA ARG A 15 10.40 0.36 8.40
C ARG A 15 9.92 -1.04 8.01
N ILE A 16 8.61 -1.24 7.90
CA ILE A 16 8.04 -2.53 7.46
C ILE A 16 8.60 -2.91 6.09
N LEU A 17 8.60 -1.97 5.13
CA LEU A 17 9.10 -2.22 3.77
C LEU A 17 10.63 -2.42 3.71
N SER A 18 11.38 -1.92 4.68
CA SER A 18 12.82 -2.20 4.82
C SER A 18 13.11 -3.61 5.34
N VAL A 19 12.21 -4.18 6.13
CA VAL A 19 12.32 -5.56 6.65
C VAL A 19 11.76 -6.57 5.65
N TYR A 20 10.59 -6.27 5.09
CA TYR A 20 9.90 -7.11 4.10
C TYR A 20 10.06 -6.52 2.70
N SER A 21 11.16 -6.88 2.04
CA SER A 21 11.47 -6.43 0.68
C SER A 21 10.38 -6.82 -0.33
N ARG A 22 9.71 -7.96 -0.11
CA ARG A 22 8.56 -8.44 -0.90
C ARG A 22 7.26 -8.19 -0.15
N ALA A 23 6.62 -7.07 -0.45
CA ALA A 23 5.34 -6.68 0.12
C ALA A 23 4.46 -6.03 -0.95
N VAL A 24 3.15 -6.24 -0.83
CA VAL A 24 2.11 -5.66 -1.69
C VAL A 24 1.01 -5.09 -0.81
N TRP A 25 0.31 -4.06 -1.30
CA TRP A 25 -0.83 -3.48 -0.62
C TRP A 25 -2.11 -3.80 -1.39
N LEU A 26 -3.07 -4.44 -0.72
CA LEU A 26 -4.40 -4.67 -1.27
C LEU A 26 -5.32 -3.53 -0.84
N ASN A 27 -5.78 -2.73 -1.79
CA ASN A 27 -6.65 -1.59 -1.53
C ASN A 27 -8.12 -1.96 -1.76
N PRO A 28 -8.99 -1.87 -0.75
CA PRO A 28 -10.43 -2.11 -0.93
C PRO A 28 -11.15 -0.99 -1.70
N VAL A 29 -10.53 0.18 -1.83
CA VAL A 29 -11.05 1.28 -2.66
C VAL A 29 -10.87 0.91 -4.13
N LYS A 30 -11.90 1.17 -4.95
CA LYS A 30 -11.84 0.98 -6.42
C LYS A 30 -10.66 1.75 -7.00
N GLU A 31 -9.95 1.16 -7.95
CA GLU A 31 -8.71 1.71 -8.52
C GLU A 31 -8.89 3.11 -9.12
N ASP A 32 -10.00 3.34 -9.83
CA ASP A 32 -10.37 4.65 -10.39
C ASP A 32 -10.51 5.75 -9.32
N TRP A 33 -10.76 5.37 -8.06
CA TRP A 33 -10.92 6.29 -6.94
C TRP A 33 -9.62 6.59 -6.19
N TRP A 34 -8.51 5.94 -6.51
CA TRP A 34 -7.26 6.11 -5.77
C TRP A 34 -6.68 7.53 -5.82
N GLY A 35 -7.00 8.29 -6.87
CA GLY A 35 -6.60 9.70 -6.98
C GLY A 35 -7.41 10.67 -6.13
N HIS A 36 -8.50 10.22 -5.49
CA HIS A 36 -9.44 11.11 -4.81
C HIS A 36 -9.05 11.42 -3.35
N THR A 37 -8.14 10.64 -2.76
CA THR A 37 -7.71 10.84 -1.37
C THR A 37 -6.19 10.91 -1.26
N GLN A 38 -5.72 11.93 -0.54
CA GLN A 38 -4.28 12.18 -0.37
C GLN A 38 -3.55 11.00 0.28
N SER A 39 -4.19 10.34 1.25
CA SER A 39 -3.63 9.19 1.95
C SER A 39 -3.40 8.00 1.02
N VAL A 40 -4.30 7.76 0.06
CA VAL A 40 -4.14 6.67 -0.93
C VAL A 40 -2.97 6.97 -1.87
N ASP A 41 -2.81 8.21 -2.34
CA ASP A 41 -1.64 8.56 -3.16
C ASP A 41 -0.33 8.45 -2.38
N MET A 42 -0.33 8.84 -1.10
CA MET A 42 0.83 8.68 -0.22
C MET A 42 1.23 7.19 -0.06
N ILE A 43 0.26 6.31 0.22
CA ILE A 43 0.51 4.87 0.30
C ILE A 43 1.00 4.32 -1.03
N ARG A 44 0.39 4.72 -2.15
CA ARG A 44 0.81 4.30 -3.50
C ARG A 44 2.27 4.63 -3.79
N ARG A 45 2.72 5.83 -3.40
CA ARG A 45 4.14 6.25 -3.50
C ARG A 45 5.05 5.41 -2.60
N LEU A 46 4.66 5.20 -1.33
CA LEU A 46 5.44 4.36 -0.40
C LEU A 46 5.57 2.92 -0.89
N MET A 47 4.51 2.36 -1.48
CA MET A 47 4.51 1.00 -2.02
C MET A 47 5.29 0.87 -3.34
N GLY A 48 5.71 1.98 -3.95
CA GLY A 48 6.48 1.97 -5.21
C GLY A 48 5.73 1.34 -6.37
N GLY A 49 4.40 1.52 -6.43
CA GLY A 49 3.54 0.91 -7.44
C GLY A 49 3.07 -0.52 -7.15
N ARG A 50 3.50 -1.14 -6.05
CA ARG A 50 3.07 -2.50 -5.61
C ARG A 50 1.74 -2.47 -4.85
N MET A 51 0.75 -1.78 -5.43
CA MET A 51 -0.59 -1.62 -4.87
C MET A 51 -1.62 -2.18 -5.86
N PHE A 52 -2.54 -3.00 -5.37
CA PHE A 52 -3.48 -3.75 -6.20
C PHE A 52 -4.91 -3.63 -5.63
N PRO A 53 -5.96 -3.61 -6.48
CA PRO A 53 -7.34 -3.56 -6.00
C PRO A 53 -7.75 -4.88 -5.35
N LEU A 54 -8.64 -4.83 -4.36
CA LEU A 54 -9.20 -6.03 -3.73
C LEU A 54 -10.25 -6.70 -4.62
N THR A 55 -9.77 -7.33 -5.70
CA THR A 55 -10.55 -8.10 -6.67
C THR A 55 -9.81 -9.40 -6.99
N LEU A 56 -10.46 -10.38 -7.64
CA LEU A 56 -9.79 -11.63 -8.02
C LEU A 56 -8.59 -11.37 -8.96
N ASP A 57 -8.73 -10.49 -9.94
CA ASP A 57 -7.64 -10.08 -10.83
C ASP A 57 -6.51 -9.37 -10.06
N GLY A 58 -6.88 -8.45 -9.16
CA GLY A 58 -5.90 -7.75 -8.32
C GLY A 58 -5.13 -8.69 -7.39
N LEU A 59 -5.78 -9.72 -6.85
CA LEU A 59 -5.12 -10.76 -6.05
C LEU A 59 -4.13 -11.58 -6.88
N ASP A 60 -4.50 -11.99 -8.09
CA ASP A 60 -3.60 -12.72 -8.99
C ASP A 60 -2.37 -11.89 -9.36
N ARG A 61 -2.57 -10.62 -9.74
CA ARG A 61 -1.48 -9.66 -9.97
C ARG A 61 -0.58 -9.48 -8.76
N ALA A 62 -1.16 -9.35 -7.56
CA ALA A 62 -0.42 -9.19 -6.31
C ALA A 62 0.44 -10.42 -6.00
N THR A 63 -0.09 -11.63 -6.19
CA THR A 63 0.66 -12.87 -6.01
C THR A 63 1.82 -12.97 -7.00
N ARG A 64 1.62 -12.63 -8.28
CA ARG A 64 2.69 -12.63 -9.29
C ARG A 64 3.81 -11.66 -8.93
N GLU A 65 3.48 -10.47 -8.44
CA GLU A 65 4.46 -9.47 -7.99
C GLU A 65 5.31 -9.99 -6.81
N LEU A 66 4.72 -10.73 -5.88
CA LEU A 66 5.45 -11.31 -4.74
C LEU A 66 6.40 -12.45 -5.11
N VAL A 67 6.15 -13.15 -6.23
CA VAL A 67 6.99 -14.26 -6.69
C VAL A 67 8.24 -13.77 -7.43
N ARG A 68 8.18 -12.59 -8.04
CA ARG A 68 9.28 -11.95 -8.79
C ARG A 68 10.51 -11.70 -7.92
#